data_AF-A0A1N7RWJ9-F1
#
_entry.id   AF-A0A1N7RWJ9-F1
#
_cell.length_a   1.000
_cell.length_b   1.000
_cell.length_c   1.000
_cell.angle_alpha   90.00
_cell.angle_beta   90.00
_cell.angle_gamma   90.00
#
_symmetry.space_group_name_H-M   'P 1'
#
loop_
_entity.id
_entity.type
_entity.pdbx_description
1 polymer ?
#
loop_
_entity_poly.entity_id
_entity_poly.type
_entity_poly.pdbx_seq_one_letter_code
_entity_poly.pdbx_strand_id
1 'polypeptide(L)'
;MQGQCKRNLMSVAEVARLLNVSSGYVMRKLLRKHILRPVIVVGGRRYVLRAKAEAYCRKRKRIAHRALRELARVSQAAGLYSDAISKCHRRL
;
A
#
# COMPACT_ATOMS: atom_id res chain seq x y z
N MET A 1 17.98 -23.52 17.55
CA MET A 1 17.50 -22.76 16.37
C MET A 1 16.14 -22.05 16.59
N GLN A 2 15.74 -21.65 17.82
CA GLN A 2 14.35 -21.20 18.11
C GLN A 2 14.16 -19.67 18.27
N GLY A 3 15.13 -18.85 17.82
CA GLY A 3 15.13 -17.39 18.09
C GLY A 3 14.44 -16.48 17.05
N GLN A 4 14.00 -16.99 15.89
CA GLN A 4 13.56 -16.12 14.77
C GLN A 4 12.04 -16.11 14.49
N CYS A 5 11.27 -17.05 15.06
CA CYS A 5 9.85 -17.22 14.68
C CYS A 5 8.94 -16.05 15.09
N LYS A 6 9.26 -15.33 16.18
CA LYS A 6 8.46 -14.18 16.64
C LYS A 6 8.63 -12.92 15.77
N ARG A 7 9.80 -12.72 15.12
CA ARG A 7 10.07 -11.52 14.30
C ARG A 7 9.42 -11.56 12.91
N ASN A 8 8.91 -12.72 12.51
CA ASN A 8 8.34 -12.95 11.19
C ASN A 8 6.82 -12.86 11.15
N LEU A 9 6.16 -12.69 12.31
CA LEU A 9 4.72 -12.58 12.41
C LEU A 9 4.34 -11.17 12.82
N MET A 10 3.41 -10.59 12.07
CA MET A 10 2.80 -9.31 12.37
C MET A 10 1.36 -9.53 12.80
N SER A 11 1.01 -8.96 13.93
CA SER A 11 -0.38 -8.78 14.33
C SER A 11 -1.13 -7.91 13.31
N VAL A 12 -2.45 -7.99 13.36
CA VAL A 12 -3.36 -7.16 12.56
C VAL A 12 -3.06 -5.67 12.72
N ALA A 13 -2.78 -5.23 13.95
CA ALA A 13 -2.49 -3.83 14.25
C ALA A 13 -1.18 -3.38 13.60
N GLU A 14 -0.15 -4.23 13.61
CA GLU A 14 1.12 -3.95 12.93
C GLU A 14 0.95 -3.90 11.41
N VAL A 15 0.15 -4.82 10.83
CA VAL A 15 -0.16 -4.80 9.39
C VAL A 15 -0.95 -3.54 9.02
N ALA A 16 -1.89 -3.13 9.87
CA ALA A 16 -2.68 -1.91 9.69
C ALA A 16 -1.77 -0.67 9.65
N ARG A 17 -0.82 -0.56 10.59
CA ARG A 17 0.19 0.51 10.61
C ARG A 17 1.10 0.46 9.37
N LEU A 18 1.58 -0.72 8.98
CA LEU A 18 2.45 -0.88 7.80
C LEU A 18 1.79 -0.40 6.50
N LEU A 19 0.48 -0.63 6.38
CA LEU A 19 -0.29 -0.26 5.20
C LEU A 19 -0.95 1.12 5.32
N ASN A 20 -0.83 1.78 6.48
CA ASN A 20 -1.56 3.00 6.84
C ASN A 20 -3.08 2.89 6.58
N VAL A 21 -3.69 1.79 7.04
CA VAL A 21 -5.13 1.52 6.90
C VAL A 21 -5.75 1.13 8.23
N SER A 22 -7.08 1.15 8.32
CA SER A 22 -7.78 0.67 9.51
C SER A 22 -7.65 -0.84 9.71
N SER A 23 -7.64 -1.28 10.97
CA SER A 23 -7.65 -2.71 11.33
C SER A 23 -8.87 -3.44 10.77
N GLY A 24 -10.02 -2.76 10.70
CA GLY A 24 -11.24 -3.26 10.08
C GLY A 24 -11.08 -3.56 8.58
N TYR A 25 -10.33 -2.73 7.86
CA TYR A 25 -9.99 -2.98 6.45
C TYR A 25 -9.14 -4.25 6.32
N VAL A 26 -8.12 -4.41 7.16
CA VAL A 26 -7.26 -5.61 7.16
C VAL A 26 -8.10 -6.87 7.39
N MET A 27 -8.99 -6.87 8.39
CA MET A 27 -9.87 -8.00 8.67
C MET A 27 -10.81 -8.32 7.51
N ARG A 28 -11.63 -7.34 7.10
CA ARG A 28 -12.75 -7.54 6.18
C ARG A 28 -12.31 -7.74 4.74
N LYS A 29 -11.22 -7.08 4.32
CA LYS A 29 -10.76 -7.11 2.93
C LYS A 29 -9.53 -7.98 2.73
N LEU A 30 -8.55 -7.95 3.64
CA LEU A 30 -7.28 -8.65 3.40
C LEU A 30 -7.27 -10.09 3.94
N LEU A 31 -7.82 -10.32 5.13
CA LEU A 31 -7.85 -11.66 5.71
C LEU A 31 -9.05 -12.49 5.25
N ARG A 32 -10.26 -11.89 5.24
CA ARG A 32 -11.48 -12.60 4.80
C ARG A 32 -11.43 -13.02 3.33
N LYS A 33 -10.84 -12.19 2.46
CA LYS A 33 -10.64 -12.54 1.03
C LYS A 33 -9.35 -13.32 0.76
N HIS A 34 -8.66 -13.78 1.80
CA HIS A 34 -7.47 -14.62 1.69
C HIS A 34 -6.28 -14.00 0.92
N ILE A 35 -6.23 -12.67 0.82
CA ILE A 35 -5.18 -11.94 0.09
C ILE A 35 -3.82 -12.08 0.79
N LEU A 36 -3.81 -12.11 2.12
CA LEU A 36 -2.58 -12.20 2.94
C LEU A 36 -2.35 -13.59 3.56
N ARG A 37 -2.83 -14.67 2.92
CA ARG A 37 -2.55 -16.02 3.41
C ARG A 37 -1.05 -16.36 3.32
N PRO A 38 -0.51 -17.16 4.27
CA PRO A 38 -1.20 -17.81 5.39
C PRO A 38 -1.46 -16.88 6.59
N VAL A 39 -2.56 -17.16 7.30
CA VAL A 39 -2.95 -16.47 8.55
C VAL A 39 -2.80 -17.47 9.69
N ILE A 40 -1.97 -17.14 10.67
CA ILE A 40 -1.73 -17.98 11.85
C ILE A 40 -2.62 -17.47 12.97
N VAL A 41 -3.33 -18.36 13.66
CA VAL A 41 -4.16 -18.00 14.82
C VAL A 41 -3.51 -18.56 16.07
N VAL A 42 -3.16 -17.68 17.01
CA VAL A 42 -2.57 -18.04 18.31
C VAL A 42 -3.36 -17.34 19.41
N GLY A 43 -3.96 -18.11 20.32
CA GLY A 43 -4.74 -17.57 21.45
C GLY A 43 -5.88 -16.63 21.02
N GLY A 44 -6.59 -16.98 19.93
CA GLY A 44 -7.68 -16.15 19.37
C GLY A 44 -7.22 -14.91 18.59
N ARG A 45 -5.92 -14.62 18.55
CA ARG A 45 -5.35 -13.50 17.79
C ARG A 45 -4.84 -13.98 16.43
N ARG A 46 -5.08 -13.17 15.41
CA ARG A 46 -4.65 -13.44 14.03
C ARG A 46 -3.32 -12.76 13.74
N TYR A 47 -2.41 -13.51 13.13
CA TYR A 47 -1.08 -13.09 12.74
C TYR A 47 -0.86 -13.37 11.26
N VAL A 48 -0.10 -12.50 10.62
CA VAL A 48 0.25 -12.56 9.20
C VAL A 48 1.77 -12.61 9.08
N LEU A 49 2.28 -13.34 8.09
CA LEU A 49 3.70 -13.31 7.81
C LEU A 49 4.14 -11.92 7.35
N ARG A 50 5.14 -11.35 8.02
CA ARG A 50 5.73 -10.04 7.71
C ARG A 50 6.13 -9.91 6.25
N ALA A 51 6.82 -10.93 5.71
CA ALA A 51 7.25 -10.95 4.32
C ALA A 51 6.08 -10.81 3.33
N LYS A 52 4.92 -11.41 3.63
CA LYS A 52 3.71 -11.30 2.79
C LYS A 52 3.07 -9.92 2.90
N ALA A 53 3.00 -9.36 4.11
CA ALA A 53 2.49 -8.01 4.34
C ALA A 53 3.35 -6.96 3.61
N GLU A 54 4.67 -7.08 3.68
CA GLU A 54 5.61 -6.20 2.97
C GLU A 54 5.52 -6.36 1.45
N ALA A 55 5.44 -7.59 0.94
CA ALA A 55 5.26 -7.84 -0.49
C ALA A 55 3.96 -7.22 -1.02
N TYR A 56 2.86 -7.32 -0.24
CA TYR A 56 1.60 -6.67 -0.58
C TYR A 56 1.72 -5.14 -0.59
N CYS A 57 2.40 -4.55 0.40
CA CYS A 57 2.67 -3.12 0.45
C CYS A 57 3.44 -2.64 -0.80
N ARG A 58 4.53 -3.33 -1.16
CA ARG A 58 5.33 -3.03 -2.36
C ARG A 58 4.49 -3.13 -3.63
N LYS A 59 3.66 -4.17 -3.76
CA LYS A 59 2.75 -4.34 -4.91
C LYS A 59 1.78 -3.17 -5.04
N ARG A 60 1.15 -2.75 -3.93
CA ARG A 60 0.21 -1.61 -3.92
C ARG A 60 0.89 -0.30 -4.28
N LYS A 61 2.09 -0.03 -3.75
CA LYS A 61 2.88 1.16 -4.10
C LYS A 61 3.23 1.19 -5.59
N ARG A 62 3.64 0.06 -6.19
CA ARG A 62 3.92 -0.02 -7.63
C ARG A 62 2.69 0.31 -8.48
N ILE A 63 1.52 -0.22 -8.11
CA ILE A 63 0.27 0.06 -8.83
C ILE A 63 -0.10 1.54 -8.71
N ALA A 64 -0.02 2.11 -7.50
CA ALA A 64 -0.29 3.53 -7.29
C ALA A 64 0.66 4.42 -8.10
N HIS A 65 1.96 4.14 -8.07
CA HIS A 65 2.94 4.90 -8.86
C HIS A 65 2.74 4.72 -10.36
N ARG A 66 2.28 3.56 -10.83
CA ARG A 66 1.94 3.36 -12.24
C ARG A 66 0.73 4.21 -12.62
N ALA A 67 -0.35 4.14 -11.84
CA ALA A 67 -1.55 4.95 -12.07
C ALA A 67 -1.25 6.46 -12.08
N LEU A 68 -0.44 6.92 -11.11
CA LEU A 68 0.00 8.33 -11.07
C LEU A 68 0.82 8.72 -12.30
N ARG A 69 1.71 7.85 -12.80
CA ARG A 69 2.48 8.10 -14.02
C ARG A 69 1.59 8.18 -15.25
N GLU A 70 0.61 7.28 -15.38
CA GLU A 70 -0.35 7.34 -16.49
C GLU A 70 -1.20 8.62 -16.42
N LEU A 71 -1.68 9.01 -15.23
CA LEU A 71 -2.40 10.27 -15.04
C LEU A 71 -1.52 11.47 -15.44
N ALA A 72 -0.27 11.52 -14.99
CA ALA A 72 0.65 12.59 -15.36
C ALA A 72 0.90 12.64 -16.88
N ARG A 73 1.07 11.49 -17.52
CA ARG A 73 1.22 11.39 -18.99
C ARG A 73 -0.01 11.90 -19.72
N VAL A 74 -1.21 11.51 -19.30
CA VAL A 74 -2.48 11.97 -19.89
C VAL A 74 -2.64 13.47 -19.69
N SER A 75 -2.38 14.00 -18.49
CA SER A 75 -2.45 15.44 -18.21
C SER A 75 -1.46 16.26 -19.02
N GLN A 76 -0.25 15.73 -19.25
CA GLN A 76 0.76 16.38 -20.10
C GLN A 76 0.35 16.36 -21.58
N ALA A 77 -0.17 15.23 -22.08
CA ALA A 77 -0.67 15.12 -23.45
C ALA A 77 -1.90 16.03 -23.70
N ALA A 78 -2.72 16.24 -22.66
CA ALA A 78 -3.87 17.14 -22.70
C ALA A 78 -3.48 18.63 -22.58
N GLY A 79 -2.19 18.98 -22.51
CA GLY A 79 -1.73 20.37 -22.45
C GLY A 79 -2.05 21.09 -21.14
N LEU A 80 -2.53 20.39 -20.10
CA LEU A 80 -2.93 21.00 -18.82
C LEU A 80 -1.78 21.68 -18.08
N TYR A 81 -0.53 21.32 -18.41
CA TYR A 81 0.68 21.90 -17.84
C TYR A 81 1.39 22.90 -18.76
N SER A 82 1.01 23.03 -20.03
CA SER A 82 1.60 24.01 -20.96
C SER A 82 1.01 25.42 -20.80
N ASP A 83 -0.26 25.53 -20.41
CA ASP A 83 -0.94 26.84 -20.27
C ASP A 83 -0.60 27.59 -18.97
N ALA A 84 -0.10 26.88 -17.96
CA ALA A 84 0.26 27.48 -16.68
C ALA A 84 1.60 28.26 -16.73
N ILE A 85 2.52 27.88 -17.62
CA ILE A 85 3.83 28.54 -17.74
C ILE A 85 3.72 29.82 -18.61
N SER A 86 2.83 29.85 -19.60
CA SER A 86 2.64 31.02 -20.47
C SER A 86 1.96 32.22 -19.80
N LYS A 87 1.25 32.04 -18.68
CA LYS A 87 0.60 33.17 -17.98
C LYS A 87 1.53 33.92 -17.00
N CYS A 88 2.69 33.36 -16.65
CA CYS A 88 3.65 34.05 -15.77
C CYS A 88 4.61 35.01 -16.50
N HIS A 89 4.61 35.06 -17.84
CA HIS A 89 5.56 35.89 -18.59
C HIS A 89 4.98 37.19 -19.18
N ARG A 90 3.76 37.59 -18.79
CA ARG A 90 3.09 38.80 -19.30
C ARG A 90 2.63 39.74 -18.17
N ARG A 91 3.55 40.05 -17.26
CA ARG A 91 3.50 41.21 -16.34
C ARG A 91 4.93 41.68 -16.05
N LEU A 92 5.55 42.29 -17.06
CA LEU A 92 6.57 43.32 -16.90
C LEU A 92 6.27 44.40 -17.93
#